data_AF-P30078-F1
#
_entry.id   AF-P30078-F1
#
_cell.length_a   1.000
_cell.length_b   1.000
_cell.length_c   1.000
_cell.angle_alpha   90.00
_cell.angle_beta   90.00
_cell.angle_gamma   90.00
#
_symmetry.space_group_name_H-M   'P 1'
#
loop_
_entity.id
_entity.type
_entity.pdbx_description
1 polymer ?
#
loop_
_entity_poly.entity_id
_entity_poly.type
_entity_poly.pdbx_seq_one_letter_code
_entity_poly.pdbx_strand_id
1 'polypeptide(L)'
;MMYQQGCFAGGTVLRLAKDLAENNKGARVLVVCSEITAVTFRGPSDTHLDSLVGQALFGDGAAAVIIGADPVPEVEKPLFELVSAAQTVLPDSDGAIDGHLREVGLTFHLLKDVPGLISKNIEKSLNEALKPIGISDWNSLFWIAHPGGPAILDQVEAKLALKPEKLEATRQVLSDYGNMSSACVLFILDEVRRKSAEKGLETTGEGLEWGVLFGFGPGLTVETVVLHSVAA
;
A
#
# COMPACT_ATOMS: atom_id res chain seq x y z
N MET A 1 -18.34 -0.81 -4.10
CA MET A 1 -17.70 0.51 -3.95
C MET A 1 -17.39 0.72 -2.48
N MET A 2 -16.18 1.15 -2.16
CA MET A 2 -15.74 1.36 -0.77
C MET A 2 -15.48 2.84 -0.54
N TYR A 3 -15.90 3.36 0.60
CA TYR A 3 -15.75 4.76 0.96
C TYR A 3 -15.14 4.89 2.35
N GLN A 4 -14.38 5.97 2.57
CA GLN A 4 -13.87 6.37 3.89
C GLN A 4 -13.07 5.27 4.62
N GLN A 5 -12.38 4.43 3.87
CA GLN A 5 -11.45 3.44 4.43
C GLN A 5 -10.06 4.04 4.68
N GLY A 6 -9.71 5.13 4.00
CA GLY A 6 -8.43 5.82 4.16
C GLY A 6 -7.27 5.10 3.47
N CYS A 7 -6.06 5.39 3.92
CA CYS A 7 -4.83 5.06 3.22
C CYS A 7 -4.55 3.55 3.04
N PHE A 8 -5.10 2.67 3.89
CA PHE A 8 -4.92 1.23 3.72
C PHE A 8 -5.77 0.64 2.59
N ALA A 9 -6.74 1.39 2.07
CA ALA A 9 -7.73 0.87 1.13
C ALA A 9 -7.12 0.36 -0.17
N GLY A 10 -5.92 0.81 -0.54
CA GLY A 10 -5.19 0.26 -1.68
C GLY A 10 -4.92 -1.25 -1.54
N GLY A 11 -4.64 -1.74 -0.32
CA GLY A 11 -4.57 -3.17 -0.04
C GLY A 11 -5.95 -3.82 0.00
N THR A 12 -6.94 -3.16 0.61
CA THR A 12 -8.30 -3.70 0.74
C THR A 12 -8.98 -3.92 -0.61
N VAL A 13 -8.79 -3.02 -1.58
CA VAL A 13 -9.39 -3.19 -2.90
C VAL A 13 -8.79 -4.38 -3.65
N LEU A 14 -7.51 -4.69 -3.44
CA LEU A 14 -6.87 -5.89 -4.00
C LEU A 14 -7.43 -7.16 -3.35
N ARG A 15 -7.58 -7.17 -2.02
CA ARG A 15 -8.23 -8.27 -1.28
C ARG A 15 -9.63 -8.56 -1.79
N LEU A 16 -10.46 -7.52 -1.92
CA LEU A 16 -11.81 -7.66 -2.45
C LEU A 16 -11.82 -8.13 -3.91
N ALA A 17 -10.96 -7.56 -4.76
CA ALA A 17 -10.90 -7.90 -6.17
C ALA A 17 -10.42 -9.34 -6.42
N LYS A 18 -9.53 -9.87 -5.57
CA LYS A 18 -9.13 -11.28 -5.59
C LYS A 18 -10.34 -12.20 -5.46
N ASP A 19 -11.13 -12.04 -4.40
CA ASP A 19 -12.32 -12.87 -4.16
C ASP A 19 -13.34 -12.75 -5.29
N LEU A 20 -13.58 -11.53 -5.78
CA LEU A 20 -14.50 -11.29 -6.89
C LEU A 20 -14.04 -11.96 -8.19
N ALA A 21 -12.74 -11.89 -8.52
CA ALA A 21 -12.19 -12.47 -9.73
C ALA A 21 -12.11 -14.01 -9.67
N GLU A 22 -11.68 -14.58 -8.55
CA GLU A 22 -11.50 -16.03 -8.40
C GLU A 22 -12.82 -16.78 -8.23
N ASN A 23 -13.80 -16.17 -7.57
CA ASN A 23 -15.08 -16.82 -7.32
C ASN A 23 -16.09 -16.64 -8.46
N ASN A 24 -15.73 -15.95 -9.55
CA ASN A 24 -16.62 -15.71 -10.70
C ASN A 24 -15.86 -15.98 -12.01
N LYS A 25 -16.05 -17.18 -12.59
CA LYS A 25 -15.37 -17.60 -13.82
C LYS A 25 -15.56 -16.60 -14.96
N GLY A 26 -14.45 -16.13 -15.54
CA GLY A 26 -14.44 -15.16 -16.64
C GLY A 26 -14.62 -13.69 -16.22
N ALA A 27 -14.72 -13.41 -14.92
CA ALA A 27 -14.81 -12.04 -14.43
C ALA A 27 -13.52 -11.25 -14.71
N ARG A 28 -13.70 -9.96 -15.03
CA ARG A 28 -12.64 -8.94 -15.10
C ARG A 28 -13.09 -7.75 -14.27
N VAL A 29 -12.37 -7.51 -13.18
CA VAL A 29 -12.71 -6.50 -12.17
C VAL A 29 -11.87 -5.27 -12.44
N LEU A 30 -12.52 -4.16 -12.82
CA LEU A 30 -11.90 -2.84 -12.82
C LEU A 30 -11.89 -2.30 -11.39
N VAL A 31 -10.70 -2.08 -10.85
CA VAL A 31 -10.48 -1.42 -9.56
C VAL A 31 -9.95 -0.02 -9.82
N VAL A 32 -10.54 0.98 -9.17
CA VAL A 32 -10.11 2.38 -9.25
C VAL A 32 -10.00 2.96 -7.84
N CYS A 33 -8.85 3.54 -7.54
CA CYS A 33 -8.60 4.39 -6.38
C CYS A 33 -8.43 5.82 -6.88
N SER A 34 -9.20 6.78 -6.37
CA SER A 34 -9.12 8.19 -6.77
C SER A 34 -9.25 9.06 -5.54
N GLU A 35 -8.23 9.88 -5.30
CA GLU A 35 -8.03 10.60 -4.04
C GLU A 35 -7.73 12.07 -4.36
N ILE A 36 -8.36 12.98 -3.62
CA ILE A 36 -8.25 14.43 -3.86
C ILE A 36 -8.23 15.19 -2.53
N THR A 37 -7.30 16.14 -2.41
CA THR A 37 -7.10 16.99 -1.22
C THR A 37 -8.19 18.05 -1.07
N ALA A 38 -9.07 18.24 -2.05
CA ALA A 38 -10.18 19.19 -1.99
C ALA A 38 -11.07 19.02 -0.74
N VAL A 39 -11.12 17.82 -0.15
CA VAL A 39 -11.89 17.55 1.08
C VAL A 39 -11.08 17.73 2.38
N THR A 40 -9.74 17.72 2.31
CA THR A 40 -8.83 17.77 3.46
C THR A 40 -8.06 19.08 3.59
N PHE A 41 -7.92 19.84 2.51
CA PHE A 41 -7.17 21.09 2.47
C PHE A 41 -7.80 22.15 3.38
N ARG A 42 -6.98 22.78 4.22
CA ARG A 42 -7.41 23.85 5.13
C ARG A 42 -6.24 24.73 5.56
N GLY A 43 -6.57 25.92 6.05
CA GLY A 43 -5.58 26.83 6.64
C GLY A 43 -4.92 26.24 7.89
N PRO A 44 -3.70 26.71 8.23
CA PRO A 44 -2.95 26.21 9.37
C PRO A 44 -3.55 26.65 10.71
N SER A 45 -3.30 25.87 11.78
CA SER A 45 -3.67 26.20 13.16
C SER A 45 -2.57 25.77 14.13
N ASP A 46 -2.18 26.65 15.05
CA ASP A 46 -1.17 26.37 16.09
C ASP A 46 -1.65 25.32 17.12
N THR A 47 -2.96 25.16 17.26
CA THR A 47 -3.60 24.10 18.06
C THR A 47 -3.65 22.73 17.39
N HIS A 48 -3.44 22.64 16.07
CA HIS A 48 -3.59 21.42 15.27
C HIS A 48 -2.37 21.17 14.37
N LEU A 49 -1.20 21.02 14.99
CA LEU A 49 0.06 20.79 14.28
C LEU A 49 0.09 19.46 13.50
N ASP A 50 -0.68 18.47 13.92
CA ASP A 50 -0.91 17.22 13.17
C ASP A 50 -1.59 17.48 11.82
N SER A 51 -2.51 18.44 11.75
CA SER A 51 -3.13 18.85 10.50
C SER A 51 -2.11 19.42 9.51
N LEU A 52 -1.13 20.20 9.98
CA LEU A 52 -0.04 20.73 9.14
C LEU A 52 0.78 19.61 8.47
N VAL A 53 0.96 18.47 9.15
CA VAL A 53 1.68 17.32 8.58
C VAL A 53 0.94 16.82 7.32
N GLY A 54 -0.37 16.62 7.39
CA GLY A 54 -1.12 16.19 6.21
C GLY A 54 -1.22 17.26 5.12
N GLN A 55 -1.22 18.56 5.47
CA GLN A 55 -1.14 19.64 4.46
C GLN A 55 0.17 19.63 3.67
N ALA A 56 1.24 19.04 4.22
CA ALA A 56 2.54 18.92 3.56
C ALA A 56 2.75 17.58 2.86
N LEU A 57 2.00 16.54 3.22
CA LEU A 57 2.17 15.18 2.68
C LEU A 57 1.14 14.83 1.61
N PHE A 58 -0.12 15.22 1.77
CA PHE A 58 -1.19 14.72 0.91
C PHE A 58 -1.12 15.31 -0.50
N GLY A 59 -1.23 14.44 -1.49
CA GLY A 59 -1.30 14.78 -2.92
C GLY A 59 -2.57 14.23 -3.56
N ASP A 60 -2.86 14.70 -4.76
CA ASP A 60 -3.99 14.24 -5.56
C ASP A 60 -3.54 13.17 -6.55
N GLY A 61 -4.35 12.11 -6.72
CA GLY A 61 -4.01 11.05 -7.66
C GLY A 61 -5.08 10.00 -7.82
N ALA A 62 -5.06 9.33 -8.97
CA ALA A 62 -5.93 8.20 -9.26
C ALA A 62 -5.16 7.07 -9.95
N ALA A 63 -5.45 5.84 -9.56
CA ALA A 63 -4.89 4.63 -10.13
C ALA A 63 -6.01 3.65 -10.49
N ALA A 64 -5.79 2.88 -11.56
CA ALA A 64 -6.71 1.85 -12.00
C ALA A 64 -5.96 0.56 -12.37
N VAL A 65 -6.54 -0.58 -11.99
CA VAL A 65 -6.03 -1.91 -12.36
C VAL A 65 -7.16 -2.81 -12.84
N ILE A 66 -6.85 -3.71 -13.78
CA ILE A 66 -7.73 -4.79 -14.20
C ILE A 66 -7.26 -6.07 -13.52
N ILE A 67 -8.15 -6.70 -12.76
CA ILE A 67 -7.87 -7.94 -12.03
C ILE A 67 -8.79 -9.05 -12.56
N GLY A 68 -8.23 -10.23 -12.80
CA GLY A 68 -8.96 -11.38 -13.28
C GLY A 68 -8.20 -12.67 -12.98
N ALA A 69 -8.94 -13.77 -12.85
CA ALA A 69 -8.38 -15.12 -12.88
C ALA A 69 -8.42 -15.67 -14.32
N ASP A 70 -7.63 -16.72 -14.59
CA ASP A 70 -7.53 -17.40 -15.88
C ASP A 70 -7.26 -16.41 -17.04
N PRO A 71 -6.08 -15.75 -17.08
CA PRO A 71 -5.74 -14.84 -18.16
C PRO A 71 -5.76 -15.56 -19.51
N VAL A 72 -6.33 -14.94 -20.54
CA VAL A 72 -6.40 -15.49 -21.89
C VAL A 72 -4.98 -15.49 -22.50
N PRO A 73 -4.40 -16.66 -22.81
CA PRO A 73 -3.06 -16.73 -23.38
C PRO A 73 -2.93 -15.88 -24.65
N GLU A 74 -1.78 -15.25 -24.85
CA GLU A 74 -1.45 -14.37 -26.00
C GLU A 74 -2.27 -13.07 -26.12
N VAL A 75 -3.36 -12.91 -25.36
CA VAL A 75 -4.21 -11.71 -25.37
C VAL A 75 -3.98 -10.88 -24.11
N GLU A 76 -4.07 -11.51 -22.94
CA GLU A 76 -3.91 -10.87 -21.65
C GLU A 76 -2.52 -11.15 -21.11
N LYS A 77 -1.84 -10.09 -20.63
CA LYS A 77 -0.50 -10.17 -20.04
C LYS A 77 -0.58 -9.87 -18.55
N PRO A 78 -0.56 -10.89 -17.68
CA PRO A 78 -0.45 -10.69 -16.25
C PRO A 78 0.77 -9.84 -15.92
N LEU A 79 0.71 -9.12 -14.80
CA LEU A 79 1.84 -8.34 -14.26
C LEU A 79 2.25 -8.81 -12.88
N PHE A 80 1.27 -9.22 -12.07
CA PHE A 80 1.43 -9.78 -10.74
C PHE A 80 0.25 -10.72 -10.47
N GLU A 81 0.44 -11.67 -9.57
CA GLU A 81 -0.64 -12.51 -9.03
C GLU A 81 -0.90 -12.13 -7.56
N LEU A 82 -2.18 -12.07 -7.18
CA LEU A 82 -2.60 -11.85 -5.79
C LEU A 82 -2.70 -13.21 -5.08
N VAL A 83 -1.71 -13.58 -4.27
CA VAL A 83 -1.64 -14.93 -3.69
C VAL A 83 -2.49 -15.03 -2.43
N SER A 84 -2.31 -14.10 -1.49
CA SER A 84 -3.09 -14.02 -0.26
C SER A 84 -3.28 -12.57 0.16
N ALA A 85 -4.31 -12.32 0.95
CA ALA A 85 -4.56 -11.00 1.52
C ALA A 85 -5.13 -11.13 2.93
N ALA A 86 -4.59 -10.35 3.87
CA ALA A 86 -4.96 -10.35 5.27
C ALA A 86 -5.09 -8.92 5.79
N GLN A 87 -5.97 -8.73 6.77
CA GLN A 87 -6.17 -7.47 7.46
C GLN A 87 -6.02 -7.68 8.95
N THR A 88 -5.40 -6.73 9.64
CA THR A 88 -5.33 -6.72 11.11
C THR A 88 -5.45 -5.29 11.65
N VAL A 89 -5.98 -5.15 12.86
CA VAL A 89 -5.97 -3.90 13.64
C VAL A 89 -4.89 -4.05 14.70
N LEU A 90 -3.99 -3.07 14.78
CA LEU A 90 -2.87 -3.14 15.72
C LEU A 90 -3.35 -2.95 17.16
N PRO A 91 -2.79 -3.69 18.13
CA PRO A 91 -3.10 -3.49 19.53
C PRO A 91 -2.65 -2.10 19.99
N ASP A 92 -3.38 -1.53 20.95
CA ASP A 92 -3.08 -0.24 21.59
C ASP A 92 -2.89 0.91 20.58
N SER A 93 -3.68 0.92 19.51
CA SER A 93 -3.55 1.87 18.41
C SER A 93 -4.80 2.72 18.13
N ASP A 94 -5.82 2.62 18.99
CA ASP A 94 -7.03 3.41 18.90
C ASP A 94 -6.73 4.91 18.83
N GLY A 95 -7.32 5.59 17.85
CA GLY A 95 -7.12 7.03 17.63
C GLY A 95 -5.74 7.41 17.08
N ALA A 96 -4.87 6.46 16.73
CA ALA A 96 -3.56 6.76 16.15
C ALA A 96 -3.64 7.49 14.81
N ILE A 97 -4.61 7.10 13.98
CA ILE A 97 -5.00 7.81 12.77
C ILE A 97 -6.52 7.89 12.79
N ASP A 98 -7.06 9.10 12.80
CA ASP A 98 -8.50 9.33 12.81
C ASP A 98 -8.90 10.39 11.76
N GLY A 99 -10.13 10.26 11.25
CA GLY A 99 -10.72 11.15 10.26
C GLY A 99 -12.17 11.44 10.62
N HIS A 100 -12.54 12.72 10.61
CA HIS A 100 -13.91 13.15 10.91
C HIS A 100 -14.47 13.99 9.79
N LEU A 101 -15.52 13.49 9.15
CA LEU A 101 -16.33 14.30 8.23
C LEU A 101 -17.25 15.22 9.07
N ARG A 102 -17.07 16.52 8.91
CA ARG A 102 -17.76 17.59 9.64
C ARG A 102 -18.22 18.68 8.69
N GLU A 103 -18.93 19.68 9.21
CA GLU A 103 -19.33 20.89 8.46
C GLU A 103 -18.12 21.64 7.86
N VAL A 104 -16.95 21.47 8.47
CA VAL A 104 -15.66 22.04 8.02
C VAL A 104 -14.88 21.11 7.08
N GLY A 105 -15.55 20.16 6.42
CA GLY A 105 -14.93 19.14 5.57
C GLY A 105 -14.37 17.96 6.36
N LEU A 106 -13.39 17.25 5.79
CA LEU A 106 -12.72 16.13 6.45
C LEU A 106 -11.54 16.65 7.29
N THR A 107 -11.66 16.59 8.61
CA THR A 107 -10.53 16.81 9.53
C THR A 107 -9.82 15.49 9.79
N PHE A 108 -8.51 15.51 9.99
CA PHE A 108 -7.73 14.32 10.31
C PHE A 108 -6.83 14.58 11.52
N HIS A 109 -6.62 13.52 12.29
CA HIS A 109 -5.76 13.50 13.47
C HIS A 109 -4.73 12.39 13.32
N LEU A 110 -3.48 12.72 13.62
CA LEU A 110 -2.33 11.82 13.50
C LEU A 110 -1.54 11.86 14.80
N LEU A 111 -1.51 10.74 15.53
CA LEU A 111 -0.60 10.60 16.66
C LEU A 111 0.84 10.58 16.15
N LYS A 112 1.75 11.19 16.92
CA LYS A 112 3.17 11.28 16.56
C LYS A 112 3.84 9.90 16.38
N ASP A 113 3.39 8.89 17.13
CA ASP A 113 4.03 7.57 17.18
C ASP A 113 3.37 6.52 16.25
N VAL A 114 2.63 6.96 15.22
CA VAL A 114 2.17 6.05 14.15
C VAL A 114 3.33 5.22 13.55
N PRO A 115 4.53 5.79 13.25
CA PRO A 115 5.67 4.99 12.78
C PRO A 115 6.09 3.87 13.74
N GLY A 116 6.12 4.15 15.05
CA GLY A 116 6.49 3.17 16.08
C GLY A 116 5.46 2.05 16.21
N LEU A 117 4.16 2.39 16.13
CA LEU A 117 3.08 1.40 16.16
C LEU A 117 3.17 0.45 14.97
N ILE A 118 3.40 0.96 13.76
CA ILE A 118 3.53 0.13 12.55
C ILE A 118 4.77 -0.75 12.64
N SER A 119 5.95 -0.17 12.91
CA SER A 119 7.21 -0.90 12.94
C SER A 119 7.20 -2.01 14.01
N LYS A 120 6.65 -1.75 15.20
CA LYS A 120 6.52 -2.77 16.25
C LYS A 120 5.73 -4.01 15.82
N ASN A 121 4.76 -3.88 14.92
CA ASN A 121 3.83 -4.95 14.58
C ASN A 121 4.02 -5.57 13.19
N ILE A 122 4.72 -4.89 12.26
CA ILE A 122 4.82 -5.34 10.85
C ILE A 122 5.44 -6.73 10.69
N GLU A 123 6.41 -7.07 11.54
CA GLU A 123 7.08 -8.37 11.52
C GLU A 123 6.11 -9.53 11.83
N LYS A 124 5.10 -9.29 12.69
CA LYS A 124 4.05 -10.28 12.96
C LYS A 124 3.22 -10.52 11.70
N SER A 125 2.79 -9.46 11.01
CA SER A 125 2.02 -9.55 9.76
C SER A 125 2.79 -10.30 8.67
N LEU A 126 4.11 -10.03 8.53
CA LEU A 126 4.97 -10.77 7.61
C LEU A 126 5.03 -12.26 7.95
N ASN A 127 5.29 -12.60 9.21
CA ASN A 127 5.36 -13.98 9.64
C ASN A 127 4.04 -14.73 9.40
N GLU A 128 2.89 -14.10 9.69
CA GLU A 128 1.58 -14.71 9.44
C GLU A 128 1.31 -14.92 7.95
N ALA A 129 1.66 -13.94 7.11
CA ALA A 129 1.40 -13.98 5.67
C ALA A 129 2.34 -14.92 4.90
N LEU A 130 3.62 -15.01 5.31
CA LEU A 130 4.67 -15.69 4.56
C LEU A 130 5.03 -17.08 5.11
N LYS A 131 4.61 -17.40 6.34
CA LYS A 131 4.81 -18.75 6.91
C LYS A 131 4.29 -19.88 6.02
N PRO A 132 3.12 -19.78 5.35
CA PRO A 132 2.64 -20.84 4.45
C PRO A 132 3.55 -21.10 3.24
N ILE A 133 4.33 -20.11 2.80
CA ILE A 133 5.27 -20.23 1.67
C ILE A 133 6.74 -20.40 2.10
N GLY A 134 7.00 -20.44 3.42
CA GLY A 134 8.33 -20.75 3.96
C GLY A 134 9.38 -19.66 3.81
N ILE A 135 8.99 -18.40 3.54
CA ILE A 135 9.91 -17.27 3.43
C ILE A 135 10.08 -16.59 4.79
N SER A 136 11.33 -16.39 5.20
CA SER A 136 11.71 -15.66 6.42
C SER A 136 12.78 -14.59 6.19
N ASP A 137 13.37 -14.52 5.00
CA ASP A 137 14.28 -13.43 4.62
C ASP A 137 13.48 -12.31 3.95
N TRP A 138 13.26 -11.21 4.67
CA TRP A 138 12.52 -10.06 4.15
C TRP A 138 13.22 -9.38 2.98
N ASN A 139 14.53 -9.59 2.81
CA ASN A 139 15.31 -9.08 1.68
C ASN A 139 15.23 -9.96 0.43
N SER A 140 14.61 -11.14 0.47
CA SER A 140 14.33 -11.94 -0.72
C SER A 140 13.02 -11.57 -1.41
N LEU A 141 12.28 -10.60 -0.87
CA LEU A 141 10.98 -10.13 -1.37
C LEU A 141 11.09 -8.79 -2.10
N PHE A 142 10.30 -8.55 -3.15
CA PHE A 142 10.06 -7.18 -3.60
C PHE A 142 8.99 -6.51 -2.71
N TRP A 143 9.07 -5.18 -2.56
CA TRP A 143 8.31 -4.45 -1.54
C TRP A 143 7.47 -3.32 -2.14
N ILE A 144 6.19 -3.30 -1.78
CA ILE A 144 5.28 -2.18 -1.99
C ILE A 144 4.73 -1.74 -0.63
N ALA A 145 5.24 -0.66 -0.06
CA ALA A 145 4.73 -0.15 1.21
C ALA A 145 3.95 1.15 0.98
N HIS A 146 2.77 1.30 1.57
CA HIS A 146 2.06 2.57 1.52
C HIS A 146 2.96 3.68 2.10
N PRO A 147 3.26 4.74 1.33
CA PRO A 147 4.19 5.79 1.72
C PRO A 147 3.49 6.84 2.60
N GLY A 148 2.91 6.41 3.72
CA GLY A 148 2.09 7.26 4.59
C GLY A 148 2.85 8.49 5.12
N GLY A 149 4.16 8.31 5.30
CA GLY A 149 5.12 9.36 5.54
C GLY A 149 6.54 8.78 5.62
N PRO A 150 7.59 9.60 5.41
CA PRO A 150 8.97 9.12 5.39
C PRO A 150 9.37 8.36 6.66
N ALA A 151 8.94 8.84 7.84
CA ALA A 151 9.26 8.23 9.12
C ALA A 151 8.71 6.79 9.27
N ILE A 152 7.57 6.46 8.65
CA ILE A 152 7.04 5.09 8.65
C ILE A 152 7.99 4.18 7.87
N LEU A 153 8.41 4.62 6.68
CA LEU A 153 9.32 3.87 5.82
C LEU A 153 10.67 3.65 6.51
N ASP A 154 11.23 4.70 7.11
CA ASP A 154 12.52 4.63 7.81
C ASP A 154 12.46 3.66 9.00
N GLN A 155 11.38 3.68 9.79
CA GLN A 155 11.24 2.75 10.90
C GLN A 155 10.96 1.31 10.47
N VAL A 156 10.20 1.09 9.40
CA VAL A 156 9.98 -0.25 8.83
C VAL A 156 11.29 -0.82 8.29
N GLU A 157 12.04 -0.03 7.52
CA GLU A 157 13.35 -0.38 6.98
C GLU A 157 14.32 -0.78 8.10
N ALA A 158 14.45 0.06 9.13
CA ALA A 158 15.31 -0.20 10.26
C ALA A 158 14.89 -1.43 11.09
N LYS A 159 13.59 -1.56 11.36
CA LYS A 159 13.05 -2.66 12.17
C LYS A 159 13.26 -4.02 11.53
N LEU A 160 13.08 -4.11 10.21
CA LEU A 160 13.18 -5.36 9.45
C LEU A 160 14.57 -5.58 8.84
N ALA A 161 15.51 -4.63 9.06
CA ALA A 161 16.83 -4.61 8.43
C ALA A 161 16.74 -4.80 6.90
N LEU A 162 15.81 -4.08 6.26
CA LEU A 162 15.70 -4.09 4.81
C LEU A 162 16.90 -3.35 4.22
N LYS A 163 17.41 -3.86 3.11
CA LYS A 163 18.38 -3.11 2.31
C LYS A 163 17.68 -1.88 1.69
N PRO A 164 18.37 -0.74 1.55
CA PRO A 164 17.76 0.52 1.09
C PRO A 164 17.01 0.40 -0.24
N GLU A 165 17.50 -0.44 -1.16
CA GLU A 165 16.87 -0.68 -2.45
C GLU A 165 15.43 -1.21 -2.35
N LYS A 166 15.06 -1.90 -1.26
CA LYS A 166 13.72 -2.47 -1.09
C LYS A 166 12.62 -1.43 -1.08
N LEU A 167 12.90 -0.23 -0.58
CA LEU A 167 11.91 0.84 -0.55
C LEU A 167 12.19 1.92 -1.60
N GLU A 168 13.09 1.69 -2.56
CA GLU A 168 13.45 2.68 -3.57
C GLU A 168 12.24 3.13 -4.40
N ALA A 169 11.47 2.18 -4.95
CA ALA A 169 10.25 2.49 -5.72
C ALA A 169 9.18 3.19 -4.86
N THR A 170 9.03 2.74 -3.61
CA THR A 170 8.09 3.37 -2.64
C THR A 170 8.47 4.83 -2.38
N ARG A 171 9.76 5.10 -2.12
CA ARG A 171 10.28 6.44 -1.86
C ARG A 171 10.21 7.32 -3.11
N GLN A 172 10.44 6.76 -4.30
CA GLN A 172 10.31 7.49 -5.56
C GLN A 172 8.88 7.99 -5.77
N VAL A 173 7.87 7.12 -5.60
CA VAL A 173 6.46 7.53 -5.72
C VAL A 173 6.10 8.61 -4.69
N LEU A 174 6.57 8.47 -3.44
CA LEU A 174 6.36 9.50 -2.43
C LEU A 174 7.00 10.85 -2.83
N SER A 175 8.20 10.81 -3.41
CA SER A 175 8.92 12.01 -3.85
C SER A 175 8.20 12.73 -4.98
N ASP A 176 7.72 11.99 -5.98
CA ASP A 176 7.15 12.57 -7.20
C ASP A 176 5.69 13.00 -7.03
N TYR A 177 4.93 12.31 -6.15
CA TYR A 177 3.48 12.46 -6.05
C TYR A 177 2.94 12.76 -4.65
N GLY A 178 3.77 12.65 -3.61
CA GLY A 178 3.31 12.74 -2.23
C GLY A 178 2.47 11.53 -1.78
N ASN A 179 1.72 11.70 -0.70
CA ASN A 179 0.80 10.70 -0.17
C ASN A 179 -0.59 10.86 -0.81
N MET A 180 -0.82 10.14 -1.91
CA MET A 180 -2.11 10.00 -2.61
C MET A 180 -3.04 8.94 -1.98
N SER A 181 -2.99 8.74 -0.66
CA SER A 181 -3.85 7.80 0.08
C SER A 181 -3.85 6.39 -0.54
N SER A 182 -5.02 5.84 -0.92
CA SER A 182 -5.17 4.48 -1.42
C SER A 182 -4.51 4.24 -2.78
N ALA A 183 -4.31 5.29 -3.58
CA ALA A 183 -3.72 5.18 -4.91
C ALA A 183 -2.22 4.83 -4.87
N CYS A 184 -1.51 5.20 -3.79
CA CYS A 184 -0.05 5.10 -3.72
C CYS A 184 0.49 3.70 -4.00
N VAL A 185 -0.06 2.66 -3.38
CA VAL A 185 0.46 1.30 -3.56
C VAL A 185 0.28 0.79 -4.98
N LEU A 186 -0.73 1.29 -5.71
CA LEU A 186 -0.94 0.98 -7.12
C LEU A 186 0.05 1.74 -8.03
N PHE A 187 0.39 2.98 -7.69
CA PHE A 187 1.50 3.71 -8.34
C PHE A 187 2.84 3.01 -8.11
N ILE A 188 3.09 2.49 -6.91
CA ILE A 188 4.33 1.78 -6.59
C ILE A 188 4.41 0.45 -7.33
N LEU A 189 3.30 -0.29 -7.47
CA LEU A 189 3.25 -1.48 -8.32
C LEU A 189 3.63 -1.16 -9.78
N ASP A 190 3.11 -0.05 -10.32
CA ASP A 190 3.45 0.40 -11.67
C ASP A 190 4.93 0.79 -11.80
N GLU A 191 5.46 1.50 -10.81
CA GLU A 191 6.86 1.92 -10.75
C GLU A 191 7.81 0.71 -10.67
N VAL A 192 7.48 -0.28 -9.84
CA VAL A 192 8.27 -1.52 -9.67
C VAL A 192 8.35 -2.28 -11.00
N ARG A 193 7.22 -2.53 -11.68
CA ARG A 193 7.25 -3.24 -12.97
C ARG A 193 7.98 -2.46 -14.06
N ARG A 194 7.82 -1.12 -14.08
CA ARG A 194 8.43 -0.24 -15.09
C ARG A 194 9.94 -0.25 -14.94
N LYS A 195 10.44 -0.03 -13.71
CA LYS A 195 11.87 -0.11 -13.39
C LYS A 195 12.45 -1.49 -13.68
N SER A 196 11.69 -2.56 -13.42
CA SER A 196 12.13 -3.93 -13.72
C SER A 196 12.33 -4.15 -15.22
N ALA A 197 11.36 -3.71 -16.05
CA ALA A 197 11.45 -3.78 -17.51
C ALA A 197 12.60 -2.92 -18.06
N GLU A 198 12.77 -1.69 -17.56
CA GLU A 198 13.85 -0.77 -17.99
C GLU A 198 15.24 -1.32 -17.68
N LYS A 199 15.38 -2.00 -16.55
CA LYS A 199 16.64 -2.65 -16.13
C LYS A 199 16.84 -4.04 -16.77
N GLY A 200 15.87 -4.55 -17.53
CA GLY A 200 15.92 -5.88 -18.13
C GLY A 200 15.98 -7.02 -17.11
N LEU A 201 15.29 -6.87 -15.97
CA LEU A 201 15.24 -7.88 -14.92
C LEU A 201 14.34 -9.05 -15.33
N GLU A 202 14.60 -10.23 -14.75
CA GLU A 202 13.91 -11.48 -15.13
C GLU A 202 12.42 -11.50 -14.76
N THR A 203 12.01 -10.69 -13.78
CA THR A 203 10.60 -10.63 -13.33
C THR A 203 10.11 -9.20 -13.21
N THR A 204 8.79 -9.02 -13.21
CA THR A 204 8.12 -7.74 -12.92
C THR A 204 8.33 -7.23 -11.48
N GLY A 205 8.82 -8.08 -10.58
CA GLY A 205 9.07 -7.81 -9.17
C GLY A 205 10.55 -7.69 -8.85
N GLU A 206 11.28 -6.87 -9.61
CA GLU A 206 12.71 -6.59 -9.37
C GLU A 206 13.62 -7.82 -9.48
N GLY A 207 13.25 -8.79 -10.33
CA GLY A 207 13.97 -10.07 -10.47
C GLY A 207 13.70 -11.06 -9.33
N LEU A 208 12.73 -10.80 -8.46
CA LEU A 208 12.31 -11.67 -7.37
C LEU A 208 10.94 -12.28 -7.66
N GLU A 209 10.72 -13.53 -7.23
CA GLU A 209 9.45 -14.25 -7.42
C GLU A 209 8.34 -13.75 -6.48
N TRP A 210 8.68 -13.52 -5.22
CA TRP A 210 7.72 -13.20 -4.16
C TRP A 210 7.83 -11.76 -3.72
N GLY A 211 6.69 -11.17 -3.36
CA GLY A 211 6.65 -9.82 -2.84
C GLY A 211 5.50 -9.59 -1.87
N VAL A 212 5.56 -8.44 -1.20
CA VAL A 212 4.56 -8.01 -0.24
C VAL A 212 4.10 -6.59 -0.53
N LEU A 213 2.80 -6.37 -0.39
CA LEU A 213 2.16 -5.07 -0.44
C LEU A 213 1.51 -4.76 0.91
N PHE A 214 1.83 -3.60 1.46
CA PHE A 214 1.30 -3.10 2.72
C PHE A 214 0.47 -1.84 2.55
N GLY A 215 -0.77 -1.87 3.08
CA GLY A 215 -1.60 -0.69 3.29
C GLY A 215 -1.64 -0.32 4.77
N PHE A 216 -1.46 0.95 5.10
CA PHE A 216 -1.55 1.47 6.48
C PHE A 216 -2.61 2.58 6.55
N GLY A 217 -3.44 2.60 7.58
CA GLY A 217 -4.44 3.67 7.73
C GLY A 217 -5.29 3.53 9.00
N PRO A 218 -6.43 4.26 9.10
CA PRO A 218 -7.23 4.37 10.32
C PRO A 218 -7.53 3.02 10.99
N GLY A 219 -7.38 2.97 12.31
CA GLY A 219 -7.54 1.75 13.11
C GLY A 219 -6.68 1.74 14.37
N LEU A 220 -5.34 1.60 14.30
CA LEU A 220 -4.48 1.53 13.11
C LEU A 220 -4.59 0.17 12.40
N THR A 221 -5.01 0.18 11.14
CA THR A 221 -5.19 -1.02 10.32
C THR A 221 -4.01 -1.25 9.39
N VAL A 222 -3.62 -2.52 9.28
CA VAL A 222 -2.61 -3.02 8.33
C VAL A 222 -3.29 -4.00 7.38
N GLU A 223 -3.23 -3.71 6.09
CA GLU A 223 -3.50 -4.67 5.01
C GLU A 223 -2.17 -5.28 4.57
N THR A 224 -2.12 -6.60 4.45
CA THR A 224 -0.96 -7.36 3.96
C THR A 224 -1.42 -8.18 2.77
N VAL A 225 -0.84 -7.93 1.59
CA VAL A 225 -1.12 -8.68 0.37
C VAL A 225 0.17 -9.36 -0.08
N VAL A 226 0.14 -10.69 -0.22
CA VAL A 226 1.26 -11.45 -0.79
C VAL A 226 1.10 -11.50 -2.30
N LEU A 227 2.17 -11.18 -2.99
CA LEU A 227 2.22 -11.08 -4.44
C LEU A 227 3.20 -12.12 -5.00
N HIS A 228 2.87 -12.63 -6.18
CA HIS A 228 3.82 -13.33 -7.04
C HIS A 228 4.10 -12.46 -8.26
N SER A 229 5.37 -12.33 -8.65
CA SER A 229 5.74 -11.65 -9.89
C SER A 229 5.53 -12.57 -11.10
N VAL A 230 5.67 -12.02 -12.29
CA VAL A 230 5.66 -12.81 -13.53
C VAL A 230 6.97 -12.58 -14.27
N ALA A 231 7.35 -13.53 -15.12
CA ALA A 231 8.48 -13.36 -16.01
C ALA A 231 8.25 -12.14 -16.91
N ALA A 232 9.27 -11.28 -17.03
CA ALA A 232 9.21 -10.05 -17.83
C ALA A 232 9.24 -10.33 -19.34
#